data_AF-A0A8J8HI20-F1
#
_entry.id   AF-A0A8J8HI20-F1
#
_cell.length_a   1.000
_cell.length_b   1.000
_cell.length_c   1.000
_cell.angle_alpha   90.00
_cell.angle_beta   90.00
_cell.angle_gamma   90.00
#
_symmetry.space_group_name_H-M   'P 1'
#
loop_
_entity.id
_entity.type
_entity.pdbx_description
1 polymer ?
#
loop_
_entity_poly.entity_id
_entity_poly.type
_entity_poly.pdbx_seq_one_letter_code
_entity_poly.pdbx_strand_id
1 'polypeptide(L)'
;MAGNLIRNPETILEIFQRACGRRELLILVTPYLRFESSFVKVDGSEFHVVATMGQEDATFGLRNAGLKMRFPHGVSFLEAPTEMKGFGMYDGRRTLRLRLPDVLQDEDHRGSYRVDRVGRIPVTFSTPKYDLIVGTLVNVSTTGARIYSSRDFMDGELEPGQEMAVTIQVTDQIRINSKVKLRHVQGRTFGVEYRPQLDEQVLHPLSRWVFEKREEDLERIAQRGVETATPSGVPKVVLGRPTGLVLVSGDAALEESLQGLLGGLQALKRVPPTMAALKDALNLRPALVLYHLPSLSLDERRRLKPMVESIQGRVPFLLLGTGIEGGALLELGTELKAAVSIVFNPERGTFFQRLVQGVLRRTYEGGESPMAPMDAEPA
;
A
#
# COMPACT_ATOMS: atom_id res chain seq x y z
N MET A 1 3.69 -17.90 -9.86
CA MET A 1 3.43 -19.16 -9.12
C MET A 1 2.20 -18.90 -8.27
N ALA A 2 1.09 -19.59 -8.58
CA ALA A 2 -0.27 -19.14 -8.28
C ALA A 2 -0.62 -19.27 -6.78
N GLY A 3 -1.03 -18.16 -6.17
CA GLY A 3 -1.79 -18.20 -4.92
C GLY A 3 -3.13 -18.92 -5.13
N ASN A 4 -3.73 -19.45 -4.07
CA ASN A 4 -5.03 -20.11 -4.18
C ASN A 4 -6.06 -19.08 -4.66
N LEU A 5 -6.75 -19.39 -5.77
CA LEU A 5 -7.76 -18.52 -6.36
C LEU A 5 -9.15 -18.96 -5.91
N ILE A 6 -9.90 -18.05 -5.32
CA ILE A 6 -11.31 -18.22 -4.98
C ILE A 6 -12.14 -17.57 -6.09
N ARG A 7 -12.98 -18.38 -6.77
CA ARG A 7 -13.80 -17.93 -7.92
C ARG A 7 -15.30 -18.17 -7.73
N ASN A 8 -15.71 -18.84 -6.66
CA ASN A 8 -17.12 -19.11 -6.41
C ASN A 8 -17.81 -17.81 -5.94
N PRO A 9 -18.81 -17.28 -6.68
CA PRO A 9 -19.48 -16.03 -6.32
C PRO A 9 -20.17 -16.05 -4.96
N GLU A 10 -20.75 -17.19 -4.56
CA GLU A 10 -21.42 -17.34 -3.25
C GLU A 10 -20.38 -17.23 -2.13
N THR A 11 -19.26 -17.92 -2.27
CA THR A 11 -18.15 -17.85 -1.30
C THR A 11 -17.56 -16.45 -1.22
N ILE A 12 -17.38 -15.76 -2.36
CA ILE A 12 -16.91 -14.37 -2.38
C ILE A 12 -17.90 -13.48 -1.63
N LEU A 13 -19.19 -13.61 -1.90
CA LEU A 13 -20.22 -12.82 -1.24
C LEU A 13 -20.21 -13.03 0.29
N GLU A 14 -20.12 -14.28 0.74
CA GLU A 14 -20.03 -14.62 2.17
C GLU A 14 -18.80 -13.99 2.84
N ILE A 15 -17.63 -14.03 2.18
CA ILE A 15 -16.40 -13.38 2.66
C ILE A 15 -16.62 -11.88 2.87
N PHE A 16 -17.23 -11.21 1.89
CA PHE A 16 -17.49 -9.77 1.96
C PHE A 16 -18.56 -9.40 2.99
N GLN A 17 -19.61 -10.21 3.13
CA GLN A 17 -20.62 -10.02 4.18
C GLN A 17 -20.00 -10.13 5.57
N ARG A 18 -19.12 -11.12 5.77
CA ARG A 18 -18.38 -11.30 7.03
C ARG A 18 -17.42 -10.15 7.30
N ALA A 19 -16.68 -9.70 6.29
CA ALA A 19 -15.79 -8.55 6.38
C ALA A 19 -16.55 -7.27 6.75
N CYS A 20 -17.73 -7.03 6.15
CA CYS A 20 -18.60 -5.91 6.50
C CYS A 20 -19.16 -6.02 7.92
N GLY A 21 -19.63 -7.20 8.32
CA GLY A 21 -20.15 -7.45 9.66
C GLY A 21 -19.13 -7.16 10.78
N ARG A 22 -17.83 -7.32 10.48
CA ARG A 22 -16.72 -7.05 11.40
C ARG A 22 -16.10 -5.66 11.24
N ARG A 23 -16.53 -4.86 10.26
CA ARG A 23 -15.85 -3.63 9.84
C ARG A 23 -14.35 -3.87 9.61
N GLU A 24 -14.05 -4.95 8.89
CA GLU A 24 -12.68 -5.41 8.67
C GLU A 24 -11.84 -4.32 8.00
N LEU A 25 -10.54 -4.31 8.31
CA LEU A 25 -9.57 -3.42 7.71
C LEU A 25 -9.47 -3.69 6.20
N LEU A 26 -9.38 -2.63 5.40
CA LEU A 26 -9.21 -2.72 3.96
C LEU A 26 -8.12 -1.75 3.50
N ILE A 27 -7.21 -2.25 2.68
CA ILE A 27 -6.22 -1.42 2.01
C ILE A 27 -6.55 -1.37 0.52
N LEU A 28 -6.89 -0.18 0.04
CA LEU A 28 -7.04 0.10 -1.37
C LEU A 28 -5.69 0.50 -1.94
N VAL A 29 -5.28 -0.17 -3.01
CA VAL A 29 -3.99 0.02 -3.63
C VAL A 29 -4.18 0.34 -5.09
N THR A 30 -3.63 1.46 -5.51
CA THR A 30 -3.31 1.68 -6.91
C THR A 30 -1.82 1.50 -7.11
N PRO A 31 -1.35 1.45 -8.37
CA PRO A 31 0.08 1.36 -8.61
C PRO A 31 0.87 2.57 -8.10
N TYR A 32 0.20 3.68 -7.74
CA TYR A 32 0.80 4.96 -7.33
C TYR A 32 0.48 5.36 -5.89
N LEU A 33 -0.59 4.81 -5.31
CA LEU A 33 -1.09 5.24 -4.01
C LEU A 33 -1.67 4.06 -3.23
N ARG A 34 -1.67 4.19 -1.92
CA ARG A 34 -2.25 3.24 -0.98
C ARG A 34 -3.13 4.00 0.00
N PHE A 35 -4.30 3.47 0.30
CA PHE A 35 -5.26 4.09 1.19
C PHE A 35 -5.84 3.07 2.14
N GLU A 36 -5.84 3.43 3.42
CA GLU A 36 -6.51 2.66 4.45
C GLU A 36 -8.00 3.01 4.52
N SER A 37 -8.83 1.99 4.67
CA SER A 37 -10.28 2.08 4.77
C SER A 37 -10.80 0.90 5.61
N SER A 38 -12.11 0.77 5.72
CA SER A 38 -12.75 -0.36 6.39
C SER A 38 -14.06 -0.71 5.70
N PHE A 39 -14.41 -1.99 5.70
CA PHE A 39 -15.68 -2.47 5.14
C PHE A 39 -16.88 -1.92 5.93
N VAL A 40 -17.97 -1.67 5.22
CA VAL A 40 -19.19 -1.08 5.81
C VAL A 40 -20.42 -1.92 5.51
N LYS A 41 -20.75 -2.10 4.23
CA LYS A 41 -21.90 -2.92 3.80
C LYS A 41 -21.67 -3.53 2.43
N VAL A 42 -22.37 -4.63 2.15
CA VAL A 42 -22.52 -5.17 0.80
C VAL A 42 -23.87 -4.73 0.24
N ASP A 43 -23.92 -4.37 -1.03
CA ASP A 43 -25.11 -3.88 -1.73
C ASP A 43 -25.14 -4.43 -3.16
N GLY A 44 -25.83 -5.56 -3.34
CA GLY A 44 -25.88 -6.26 -4.63
C GLY A 44 -24.50 -6.70 -5.11
N SER A 45 -24.09 -6.20 -6.29
CA SER A 45 -22.79 -6.45 -6.91
C SER A 45 -21.70 -5.45 -6.48
N GLU A 46 -21.99 -4.62 -5.49
CA GLU A 46 -21.09 -3.60 -4.95
C GLU A 46 -20.93 -3.77 -3.44
N PHE A 47 -19.91 -3.12 -2.89
CA PHE A 47 -19.72 -2.98 -1.46
C PHE A 47 -19.25 -1.57 -1.13
N HIS A 48 -19.55 -1.16 0.11
CA HIS A 48 -19.23 0.15 0.64
C HIS A 48 -18.07 0.05 1.63
N VAL A 49 -17.20 1.04 1.56
CA VAL A 49 -16.08 1.20 2.48
C VAL A 49 -16.00 2.64 2.99
N VAL A 50 -15.36 2.87 4.13
CA VAL A 50 -15.22 4.20 4.71
C VAL A 50 -14.42 5.12 3.78
N ALA A 51 -14.95 6.30 3.47
CA ALA A 51 -14.23 7.30 2.69
C ALA A 51 -13.29 8.11 3.62
N THR A 52 -12.07 7.62 3.80
CA THR A 52 -11.01 8.26 4.62
C THR A 52 -10.31 9.41 3.92
N MET A 53 -10.41 9.50 2.59
CA MET A 53 -9.78 10.53 1.76
C MET A 53 -10.77 11.60 1.27
N GLY A 54 -10.24 12.72 0.79
CA GLY A 54 -11.00 13.78 0.12
C GLY A 54 -11.72 13.27 -1.13
N GLN A 55 -12.82 13.94 -1.53
CA GLN A 55 -13.63 13.53 -2.68
C GLN A 55 -12.82 13.54 -3.98
N GLU A 56 -12.01 14.58 -4.18
CA GLU A 56 -11.15 14.66 -5.36
C GLU A 56 -10.05 13.58 -5.31
N ASP A 57 -9.40 13.35 -4.16
CA ASP A 57 -8.34 12.34 -4.03
C ASP A 57 -8.86 10.94 -4.34
N ALA A 58 -10.07 10.62 -3.89
CA ALA A 58 -10.74 9.37 -4.26
C ALA A 58 -11.03 9.32 -5.77
N THR A 59 -11.54 10.42 -6.33
CA THR A 59 -11.93 10.47 -7.75
C THR A 59 -10.72 10.31 -8.67
N PHE A 60 -9.59 10.95 -8.37
CA PHE A 60 -8.38 10.90 -9.19
C PHE A 60 -7.46 9.74 -8.84
N GLY A 61 -7.35 9.43 -7.55
CA GLY A 61 -6.43 8.43 -7.02
C GLY A 61 -6.95 7.01 -7.20
N LEU A 62 -8.27 6.77 -7.15
CA LEU A 62 -8.86 5.42 -7.13
C LEU A 62 -9.61 5.02 -8.41
N ARG A 63 -10.06 5.95 -9.27
CA ARG A 63 -10.72 5.59 -10.56
C ARG A 63 -9.74 5.15 -11.65
N ASN A 64 -8.59 4.60 -11.27
CA ASN A 64 -7.55 4.16 -12.20
C ASN A 64 -7.72 2.68 -12.59
N ALA A 65 -7.32 2.33 -13.81
CA ALA A 65 -7.29 0.95 -14.30
C ALA A 65 -6.17 0.18 -13.60
N GLY A 66 -6.50 -0.46 -12.48
CA GLY A 66 -5.53 -1.18 -11.65
C GLY A 66 -5.71 -0.97 -10.15
N LEU A 67 -6.85 -0.42 -9.72
CA LEU A 67 -7.24 -0.46 -8.32
C LEU A 67 -7.36 -1.92 -7.85
N LYS A 68 -6.64 -2.24 -6.80
CA LYS A 68 -6.68 -3.49 -6.06
C LYS A 68 -7.11 -3.21 -4.64
N MET A 69 -7.56 -4.26 -3.97
CA MET A 69 -7.83 -4.25 -2.55
C MET A 69 -7.12 -5.40 -1.89
N ARG A 70 -6.67 -5.18 -0.65
CA ARG A 70 -6.03 -6.18 0.20
C ARG A 70 -6.62 -6.11 1.59
N PHE A 71 -6.95 -7.25 2.18
CA PHE A 71 -7.55 -7.31 3.52
C PHE A 71 -7.29 -8.67 4.20
N PRO A 72 -7.31 -8.71 5.54
CA PRO A 72 -7.16 -9.96 6.27
C PRO A 72 -8.40 -10.83 6.21
N HIS A 73 -8.20 -12.16 6.15
CA HIS A 73 -9.28 -13.14 6.20
C HIS A 73 -8.84 -14.41 6.94
N GLY A 74 -9.20 -14.50 8.22
CA GLY A 74 -8.82 -15.64 9.04
C GLY A 74 -7.30 -15.72 9.21
N VAL A 75 -6.68 -16.77 8.69
CA VAL A 75 -5.23 -17.00 8.79
C VAL A 75 -4.43 -16.47 7.60
N SER A 76 -5.10 -16.05 6.52
CA SER A 76 -4.47 -15.57 5.29
C SER A 76 -4.92 -14.15 4.93
N PHE A 77 -4.35 -13.62 3.84
CA PHE A 77 -4.62 -12.29 3.31
C PHE A 77 -5.14 -12.40 1.89
N LEU A 78 -6.23 -11.71 1.61
CA LEU A 78 -6.90 -11.76 0.32
C LEU A 78 -6.61 -10.49 -0.46
N GLU A 79 -6.32 -10.67 -1.74
CA GLU A 79 -6.14 -9.62 -2.73
C GLU A 79 -7.13 -9.80 -3.89
N ALA A 80 -7.66 -8.70 -4.42
CA ALA A 80 -8.37 -8.72 -5.69
C ALA A 80 -8.36 -7.37 -6.41
N PRO A 81 -8.47 -7.34 -7.75
CA PRO A 81 -8.82 -6.14 -8.48
C PRO A 81 -10.25 -5.68 -8.12
N THR A 82 -10.47 -4.37 -8.06
CA THR A 82 -11.80 -3.78 -7.88
C THR A 82 -11.89 -2.45 -8.65
N GLU A 83 -13.08 -1.87 -8.69
CA GLU A 83 -13.35 -0.61 -9.39
C GLU A 83 -14.17 0.31 -8.50
N MET A 84 -13.75 1.57 -8.39
CA MET A 84 -14.57 2.59 -7.75
C MET A 84 -15.74 2.99 -8.64
N LYS A 85 -16.96 2.67 -8.21
CA LYS A 85 -18.21 3.05 -8.90
C LYS A 85 -18.64 4.47 -8.56
N GLY A 86 -18.39 4.91 -7.33
CA GLY A 86 -18.65 6.30 -6.93
C GLY A 86 -18.67 6.47 -5.42
N PHE A 87 -19.42 7.48 -4.97
CA PHE A 87 -19.65 7.73 -3.56
C PHE A 87 -21.03 7.22 -3.17
N GLY A 88 -21.18 6.84 -1.90
CA GLY A 88 -22.46 6.51 -1.29
C GLY A 88 -22.57 7.09 0.10
N MET A 89 -23.70 6.86 0.74
CA MET A 89 -23.93 7.20 2.15
C MET A 89 -24.30 5.94 2.92
N TYR A 90 -23.75 5.82 4.13
CA TYR A 90 -24.14 4.81 5.10
C TYR A 90 -24.05 5.41 6.50
N ASP A 91 -25.13 5.29 7.27
CA ASP A 91 -25.21 5.80 8.64
C ASP A 91 -24.78 7.29 8.76
N GLY A 92 -25.28 8.12 7.85
CA GLY A 92 -24.97 9.56 7.79
C GLY A 92 -23.52 9.89 7.40
N ARG A 93 -22.69 8.90 7.05
CA ARG A 93 -21.29 9.09 6.65
C ARG A 93 -21.07 8.78 5.18
N ARG A 94 -20.15 9.52 4.56
CA ARG A 94 -19.71 9.28 3.19
C ARG A 94 -18.95 7.95 3.08
N THR A 95 -19.25 7.19 2.05
CA THR A 95 -18.60 5.91 1.73
C THR A 95 -18.13 5.90 0.28
N LEU A 96 -17.17 5.03 -0.02
CA LEU A 96 -16.79 4.70 -1.40
C LEU A 96 -17.54 3.43 -1.80
N ARG A 97 -18.16 3.46 -2.99
CA ARG A 97 -18.82 2.30 -3.61
C ARG A 97 -17.82 1.61 -4.54
N LEU A 98 -17.55 0.35 -4.26
CA LEU A 98 -16.58 -0.47 -4.97
C LEU A 98 -17.28 -1.70 -5.56
N ARG A 99 -16.84 -2.14 -6.74
CA ARG A 99 -17.37 -3.35 -7.39
C ARG A 99 -16.87 -4.61 -6.67
N LEU A 100 -17.76 -5.57 -6.41
CA LEU A 100 -17.34 -6.90 -5.96
C LEU A 100 -16.45 -7.57 -7.03
N PRO A 101 -15.37 -8.23 -6.61
CA PRO A 101 -14.45 -8.89 -7.53
C PRO A 101 -15.03 -10.23 -7.98
N ASP A 102 -14.69 -10.65 -9.20
CA ASP A 102 -15.05 -11.98 -9.69
C ASP A 102 -14.08 -13.07 -9.19
N VAL A 103 -12.90 -12.66 -8.71
CA VAL A 103 -11.83 -13.55 -8.23
C VAL A 103 -11.12 -12.92 -7.03
N LEU A 104 -10.90 -13.71 -5.97
CA LEU A 104 -9.99 -13.38 -4.86
C LEU A 104 -8.75 -14.26 -4.94
N GLN A 105 -7.59 -13.69 -4.62
CA GLN A 105 -6.31 -14.39 -4.56
C GLN A 105 -5.80 -14.42 -3.13
N ASP A 106 -5.42 -15.59 -2.65
CA ASP A 106 -4.64 -15.74 -1.42
C ASP A 106 -3.17 -15.41 -1.68
N GLU A 107 -2.65 -14.39 -1.01
CA GLU A 107 -1.29 -13.89 -1.20
C GLU A 107 -0.23 -14.72 -0.45
N ASP A 108 -0.62 -15.63 0.46
CA ASP A 108 0.33 -16.22 1.39
C ASP A 108 1.00 -17.51 0.90
N HIS A 109 2.21 -17.35 0.36
CA HIS A 109 3.04 -18.46 -0.14
C HIS A 109 3.53 -19.45 0.94
N ARG A 110 3.40 -19.14 2.26
CA ARG A 110 3.88 -20.01 3.36
C ARG A 110 2.77 -20.47 4.32
N GLY A 111 1.51 -20.16 4.04
CA GLY A 111 0.37 -20.54 4.86
C GLY A 111 0.15 -19.68 6.12
N SER A 112 1.04 -18.72 6.42
CA SER A 112 0.82 -17.57 7.31
C SER A 112 2.09 -16.70 7.39
N TYR A 113 1.96 -15.40 7.14
CA TYR A 113 3.02 -14.40 7.27
C TYR A 113 3.50 -14.29 8.74
N ARG A 114 4.82 -14.16 8.93
CA ARG A 114 5.43 -13.99 10.26
C ARG A 114 5.97 -12.59 10.42
N VAL A 115 5.49 -11.88 11.44
CA VAL A 115 6.03 -10.59 11.85
C VAL A 115 7.30 -10.85 12.65
N ASP A 116 8.46 -10.47 12.11
CA ASP A 116 9.74 -10.60 12.82
C ASP A 116 10.02 -9.39 13.74
N ARG A 117 9.44 -8.23 13.46
CA ARG A 117 9.65 -6.99 14.23
C ARG A 117 8.58 -6.79 15.29
N VAL A 118 8.58 -7.68 16.28
CA VAL A 118 7.57 -7.72 17.33
C VAL A 118 7.91 -6.84 18.55
N GLY A 119 9.13 -6.30 18.63
CA GLY A 119 9.60 -5.58 19.82
C GLY A 119 9.95 -6.51 20.98
N ARG A 120 9.98 -5.98 22.21
CA ARG A 120 10.28 -6.76 23.42
C ARG A 120 8.99 -7.23 24.09
N ILE A 121 8.40 -8.30 23.55
CA ILE A 121 7.18 -8.90 24.12
C ILE A 121 7.56 -10.07 25.04
N PRO A 122 7.22 -10.02 26.34
CA PRO A 122 7.45 -11.15 27.24
C PRO A 122 6.51 -12.30 26.88
N VAL A 123 7.03 -13.51 26.97
CA VAL A 123 6.28 -14.75 26.77
C VAL A 123 6.45 -15.61 27.99
N THR A 124 5.37 -16.23 28.45
CA THR A 124 5.43 -17.25 29.50
C THR A 124 5.02 -18.57 28.90
N PHE A 125 5.73 -19.65 29.21
CA PHE A 125 5.43 -20.98 28.70
C PHE A 125 5.69 -22.06 29.75
N SER A 126 4.93 -23.14 29.69
CA SER A 126 5.11 -24.29 30.57
C SER A 126 6.05 -25.32 29.94
N THR A 127 6.93 -25.94 30.72
CA THR A 127 7.61 -27.18 30.31
C THR A 127 6.69 -28.40 30.50
N PRO A 128 7.02 -29.56 29.91
CA PRO A 128 6.32 -30.82 30.23
C PRO A 128 6.35 -31.21 31.71
N LYS A 129 7.31 -30.66 32.48
CA LYS A 129 7.42 -30.84 33.94
C LYS A 129 6.61 -29.81 34.74
N TYR A 130 5.79 -29.00 34.07
CA TYR A 130 4.96 -27.93 34.65
C TYR A 130 5.76 -26.77 35.26
N ASP A 131 7.03 -26.61 34.89
CA ASP A 131 7.78 -25.41 35.24
C ASP A 131 7.30 -24.24 34.37
N LEU A 132 7.09 -23.09 34.99
CA LEU A 132 6.72 -21.86 34.29
C LEU A 132 7.99 -21.07 33.97
N ILE A 133 8.31 -20.95 32.68
CA ILE A 133 9.50 -20.24 32.20
C ILE A 133 9.07 -18.97 31.47
N VAL A 134 9.89 -17.92 31.65
CA VAL A 134 9.75 -16.67 30.90
C VAL A 134 10.73 -16.66 29.74
N GLY A 135 10.27 -16.13 28.61
CA GLY A 135 11.07 -15.87 27.41
C GLY A 135 10.63 -14.57 26.75
N THR A 136 11.09 -14.38 25.53
CA THR A 136 10.76 -13.22 24.70
C THR A 136 10.28 -13.70 23.34
N LEU A 137 9.27 -13.04 22.80
CA LEU A 137 8.77 -13.31 21.46
C LEU A 137 9.82 -12.91 20.42
N VAL A 138 10.13 -13.82 19.51
CA VAL A 138 11.04 -13.56 18.38
C VAL A 138 10.24 -13.18 17.15
N ASN A 139 9.20 -13.96 16.83
CA ASN A 139 8.25 -13.64 15.77
C ASN A 139 6.90 -14.31 16.03
N VAL A 140 5.86 -13.85 15.33
CA VAL A 140 4.50 -14.35 15.48
C VAL A 140 3.75 -14.34 14.15
N SER A 141 2.87 -15.32 13.96
CA SER A 141 1.87 -15.38 12.90
C SER A 141 0.49 -15.72 13.46
N THR A 142 -0.51 -15.80 12.60
CA THR A 142 -1.87 -16.27 12.91
C THR A 142 -1.92 -17.76 13.31
N THR A 143 -0.87 -18.54 13.02
CA THR A 143 -0.84 -20.00 13.24
C THR A 143 0.24 -20.47 14.23
N GLY A 144 1.18 -19.60 14.60
CA GLY A 144 2.21 -19.96 15.56
C GLY A 144 3.12 -18.80 15.95
N ALA A 145 4.14 -19.11 16.74
CA ALA A 145 5.12 -18.14 17.22
C ALA A 145 6.51 -18.77 17.33
N ARG A 146 7.55 -17.93 17.32
CA ARG A 146 8.90 -18.30 17.72
C ARG A 146 9.25 -17.56 19.00
N ILE A 147 9.79 -18.30 19.96
CA ILE A 147 10.08 -17.82 21.32
C ILE A 147 11.55 -18.06 21.60
N TYR A 148 12.18 -17.09 22.29
CA TYR A 148 13.52 -17.19 22.84
C TYR A 148 13.43 -17.32 24.36
N SER A 149 13.96 -18.40 24.91
CA SER A 149 13.95 -18.66 26.36
C SER A 149 14.95 -17.78 27.11
N SER A 150 14.60 -17.39 28.34
CA SER A 150 15.51 -16.67 29.27
C SER A 150 16.65 -17.55 29.81
N ARG A 151 16.56 -18.88 29.67
CA ARG A 151 17.61 -19.82 30.06
C ARG A 151 17.83 -20.93 29.03
N ASP A 152 18.95 -21.61 29.17
CA ASP A 152 19.23 -22.86 28.46
C ASP A 152 18.32 -24.00 28.95
N PHE A 153 18.06 -24.92 28.03
CA PHE A 153 17.30 -26.14 28.30
C PHE A 153 18.26 -27.29 28.58
N MET A 154 17.90 -28.15 29.53
CA MET A 154 18.60 -29.41 29.71
C MET A 154 18.27 -30.36 28.55
N ASP A 155 19.14 -31.33 28.29
CA ASP A 155 18.88 -32.34 27.27
C ASP A 155 17.56 -33.08 27.54
N GLY A 156 16.72 -33.19 26.51
CA GLY A 156 15.39 -33.81 26.58
C GLY A 156 14.33 -32.99 27.33
N GLU A 157 14.64 -31.77 27.78
CA GLU A 157 13.65 -30.93 28.49
C GLU A 157 12.52 -30.47 27.56
N LEU A 158 12.85 -30.13 26.32
CA LEU A 158 11.91 -29.75 25.26
C LEU A 158 12.19 -30.56 23.99
N GLU A 159 11.18 -31.29 23.52
CA GLU A 159 11.29 -32.11 22.32
C GLU A 159 10.21 -31.75 21.28
N PRO A 160 10.57 -31.63 19.99
CA PRO A 160 9.59 -31.45 18.92
C PRO A 160 8.46 -32.49 18.98
N GLY A 161 7.23 -32.03 18.84
CA GLY A 161 6.03 -32.86 18.92
C GLY A 161 5.29 -32.76 20.25
N GLN A 162 5.95 -32.32 21.32
CA GLN A 162 5.34 -32.14 22.65
C GLN A 162 4.28 -31.04 22.64
N GLU A 163 3.29 -31.19 23.53
CA GLU A 163 2.29 -30.17 23.82
C GLU A 163 2.70 -29.34 25.04
N MET A 164 2.47 -28.03 24.98
CA MET A 164 2.71 -27.10 26.07
C MET A 164 1.71 -25.95 26.04
N ALA A 165 1.63 -25.18 27.11
CA ALA A 165 0.85 -23.94 27.15
C ALA A 165 1.78 -22.73 27.00
N VAL A 166 1.33 -21.74 26.23
CA VAL A 166 2.01 -20.44 26.10
C VAL A 166 1.04 -19.31 26.38
N THR A 167 1.56 -18.26 27.00
CA THR A 167 0.90 -16.97 27.17
C THR A 167 1.77 -15.89 26.52
N ILE A 168 1.24 -15.21 25.51
CA ILE A 168 1.89 -14.14 24.75
C ILE A 168 1.00 -12.90 24.80
N GLN A 169 1.50 -11.80 25.35
CA GLN A 169 0.81 -10.51 25.33
C GLN A 169 1.32 -9.68 24.15
N VAL A 170 0.70 -9.82 22.98
CA VAL A 170 1.17 -9.14 21.76
C VAL A 170 0.95 -7.63 21.85
N THR A 171 -0.23 -7.23 22.31
CA THR A 171 -0.60 -5.85 22.65
C THR A 171 -1.50 -5.89 23.87
N ASP A 172 -1.92 -4.74 24.41
CA ASP A 172 -2.87 -4.68 25.53
C ASP A 172 -4.22 -5.36 25.21
N GLN A 173 -4.57 -5.44 23.93
CA GLN A 173 -5.83 -6.01 23.44
C GLN A 173 -5.68 -7.44 22.91
N ILE A 174 -4.46 -7.89 22.60
CA ILE A 174 -4.19 -9.20 21.99
C ILE A 174 -3.38 -10.04 22.96
N ARG A 175 -4.09 -10.88 23.72
CA ARG A 175 -3.50 -11.88 24.61
C ARG A 175 -3.76 -13.29 24.08
N ILE A 176 -2.70 -13.96 23.67
CA ILE A 176 -2.76 -15.37 23.29
C ILE A 176 -2.51 -16.20 24.54
N ASN A 177 -3.48 -16.99 24.94
CA ASN A 177 -3.34 -18.00 25.99
C ASN A 177 -3.85 -19.32 25.42
N SER A 178 -2.95 -20.18 24.96
CA SER A 178 -3.34 -21.38 24.21
C SER A 178 -2.38 -22.54 24.42
N LYS A 179 -2.91 -23.75 24.20
CA LYS A 179 -2.10 -24.94 24.01
C LYS A 179 -1.43 -24.88 22.65
N VAL A 180 -0.19 -25.34 22.60
CA VAL A 180 0.62 -25.33 21.40
C VAL A 180 1.38 -26.62 21.24
N LYS A 181 1.68 -26.95 19.99
CA LYS A 181 2.56 -28.04 19.64
C LYS A 181 3.95 -27.49 19.34
N LEU A 182 4.96 -28.01 20.03
CA LEU A 182 6.35 -27.68 19.79
C LEU A 182 6.79 -28.24 18.43
N ARG A 183 7.36 -27.41 17.55
CA ARG A 183 7.71 -27.81 16.16
C ARG A 183 9.19 -27.96 15.94
N HIS A 184 10.00 -27.11 16.56
CA HIS A 184 11.47 -27.17 16.49
C HIS A 184 12.06 -26.49 17.72
N VAL A 185 13.24 -26.95 18.14
CA VAL A 185 14.05 -26.36 19.19
C VAL A 185 15.47 -26.21 18.65
N GLN A 186 16.07 -25.04 18.81
CA GLN A 186 17.43 -24.72 18.39
C GLN A 186 18.09 -23.85 19.47
N GLY A 187 18.89 -24.49 20.32
CA GLY A 187 19.42 -23.86 21.53
C GLY A 187 18.28 -23.31 22.38
N ARG A 188 18.31 -22.01 22.68
CA ARG A 188 17.29 -21.31 23.47
C ARG A 188 16.06 -20.88 22.67
N THR A 189 16.08 -21.06 21.36
CA THR A 189 14.98 -20.64 20.48
C THR A 189 14.13 -21.83 20.11
N PHE A 190 12.82 -21.68 20.13
CA PHE A 190 11.91 -22.73 19.69
C PHE A 190 10.69 -22.15 19.00
N GLY A 191 10.10 -22.95 18.11
CA GLY A 191 8.88 -22.59 17.39
C GLY A 191 7.71 -23.43 17.82
N VAL A 192 6.56 -22.78 17.98
CA VAL A 192 5.31 -23.39 18.41
C VAL A 192 4.21 -23.16 17.39
N GLU A 193 3.30 -24.12 17.28
CA GLU A 193 2.08 -24.06 16.44
C GLU A 193 0.86 -24.07 17.36
N TYR A 194 -0.09 -23.16 17.14
CA TYR A 194 -1.32 -23.11 17.94
C TYR A 194 -2.19 -24.35 17.66
N ARG A 195 -2.42 -25.17 18.69
CA ARG A 195 -3.27 -26.36 18.61
C ARG A 195 -4.09 -26.53 19.89
N PRO A 196 -5.43 -26.37 19.83
CA PRO A 196 -6.25 -26.06 18.66
C PRO A 196 -5.96 -24.68 18.04
N GLN A 197 -6.50 -24.43 16.84
CA GLN A 197 -6.44 -23.10 16.24
C GLN A 197 -7.04 -22.07 17.20
N LEU A 198 -6.47 -20.86 17.21
CA LEU A 198 -6.96 -19.78 18.07
C LEU A 198 -8.43 -19.46 17.77
N ASP A 199 -9.20 -19.23 18.83
CA ASP A 199 -10.59 -18.80 18.73
C ASP A 199 -10.73 -17.47 17.99
N GLU A 200 -11.86 -17.23 17.33
CA GLU A 200 -12.08 -16.03 16.51
C GLU A 200 -11.86 -14.72 17.28
N GLN A 201 -12.14 -14.70 18.59
CA GLN A 201 -11.96 -13.53 19.46
C GLN A 201 -10.50 -13.08 19.56
N VAL A 202 -9.54 -14.01 19.47
CA VAL A 202 -8.10 -13.71 19.50
C VAL A 202 -7.54 -13.69 18.08
N LEU A 203 -7.98 -14.62 17.23
CA LEU A 203 -7.48 -14.77 15.87
C LEU A 203 -7.80 -13.54 15.01
N HIS A 204 -9.00 -12.97 15.11
CA HIS A 204 -9.38 -11.81 14.33
C HIS A 204 -8.51 -10.57 14.61
N PRO A 205 -8.40 -10.07 15.86
CA PRO A 205 -7.53 -8.92 16.13
C PRO A 205 -6.06 -9.23 15.88
N LEU A 206 -5.59 -10.48 16.09
CA LEU A 206 -4.24 -10.89 15.72
C LEU A 206 -4.02 -10.82 14.20
N SER A 207 -4.96 -11.33 13.40
CA SER A 207 -4.87 -11.33 11.93
C SER A 207 -4.77 -9.91 11.38
N ARG A 208 -5.60 -9.00 11.90
CA ARG A 208 -5.53 -7.57 11.58
C ARG A 208 -4.17 -6.96 11.92
N TRP A 209 -3.67 -7.21 13.14
CA TRP A 209 -2.37 -6.69 13.57
C TRP A 209 -1.20 -7.25 12.73
N VAL A 210 -1.21 -8.55 12.42
CA VAL A 210 -0.19 -9.18 11.56
C VAL A 210 -0.25 -8.58 10.14
N PHE A 211 -1.45 -8.34 9.62
CA PHE A 211 -1.64 -7.70 8.32
C PHE A 211 -1.10 -6.27 8.32
N GLU A 212 -1.43 -5.44 9.31
CA GLU A 212 -0.88 -4.08 9.47
C GLU A 212 0.66 -4.10 9.50
N LYS A 213 1.25 -5.00 10.29
CA LYS A 213 2.72 -5.14 10.37
C LYS A 213 3.36 -5.61 9.07
N ARG A 214 2.72 -6.54 8.35
CA ARG A 214 3.16 -6.96 7.02
C ARG A 214 3.21 -5.78 6.07
N GLU A 215 2.15 -4.99 6.10
CA GLU A 215 2.00 -3.84 5.25
C GLU A 215 3.04 -2.74 5.54
N GLU A 216 3.32 -2.47 6.82
CA GLU A 216 4.43 -1.60 7.25
C GLU A 216 5.80 -2.13 6.77
N ASP A 217 6.01 -3.45 6.82
CA ASP A 217 7.25 -4.08 6.39
C ASP A 217 7.45 -3.96 4.87
N LEU A 218 6.39 -4.17 4.08
CA LEU A 218 6.40 -3.93 2.63
C LEU A 218 6.73 -2.47 2.30
N GLU A 219 6.16 -1.52 3.05
CA GLU A 219 6.43 -0.10 2.89
C GLU A 219 7.86 0.28 3.27
N ARG A 220 8.43 -0.35 4.30
CA ARG A 220 9.82 -0.11 4.68
C ARG A 220 10.80 -0.65 3.65
N ILE A 221 10.53 -1.82 3.09
CA ILE A 221 11.34 -2.39 1.99
C ILE A 221 11.30 -1.45 0.79
N ALA A 222 10.12 -0.92 0.48
CA ALA A 222 9.93 0.10 -0.53
C ALA A 222 10.74 1.38 -0.26
N GLN A 223 10.75 1.89 0.97
CA GLN A 223 11.48 3.11 1.36
C GLN A 223 13.00 2.92 1.38
N ARG A 224 13.51 1.78 1.85
CA ARG A 224 14.96 1.50 1.89
C ARG A 224 15.60 1.44 0.51
N GLY A 225 14.84 1.08 -0.53
CA GLY A 225 15.29 1.21 -1.91
C GLY A 225 15.60 2.66 -2.33
N VAL A 226 15.02 3.65 -1.64
CA VAL A 226 15.16 5.09 -1.89
C VAL A 226 16.36 5.68 -1.13
N GLU A 227 16.61 5.26 0.12
CA GLU A 227 17.63 5.85 0.99
C GLU A 227 19.08 5.41 0.68
N THR A 228 19.31 4.26 0.05
CA THR A 228 20.67 3.84 -0.34
C THR A 228 21.26 4.62 -1.53
N ALA A 229 20.57 5.67 -2.00
CA ALA A 229 21.00 6.52 -3.09
C ALA A 229 21.34 7.95 -2.63
N THR A 230 22.22 8.10 -1.64
CA THR A 230 23.01 9.34 -1.48
C THR A 230 24.49 9.06 -1.73
N PRO A 231 25.18 9.89 -2.55
CA PRO A 231 26.46 9.51 -3.13
C PRO A 231 27.63 9.99 -2.29
N SER A 232 28.52 9.06 -1.91
CA SER A 232 29.92 9.38 -1.65
C SER A 232 30.66 9.55 -2.98
N GLY A 233 30.98 10.79 -3.32
CA GLY A 233 32.19 11.22 -4.04
C GLY A 233 32.47 10.73 -5.47
N VAL A 234 32.14 11.59 -6.46
CA VAL A 234 32.79 11.91 -7.76
C VAL A 234 33.19 10.78 -8.75
N PRO A 235 33.31 11.07 -10.06
CA PRO A 235 32.35 10.68 -11.08
C PRO A 235 32.85 9.48 -11.91
N LYS A 236 31.99 8.47 -12.09
CA LYS A 236 32.08 7.60 -13.26
C LYS A 236 30.83 7.79 -14.08
N VAL A 237 31.02 8.17 -15.34
CA VAL A 237 29.99 8.30 -16.36
C VAL A 237 29.34 6.93 -16.54
N VAL A 238 28.27 6.69 -15.81
CA VAL A 238 27.29 5.63 -16.04
C VAL A 238 26.11 6.34 -16.69
N LEU A 239 25.67 5.85 -17.86
CA LEU A 239 24.48 6.35 -18.56
C LEU A 239 23.32 6.54 -17.57
N GLY A 240 23.09 7.79 -17.18
CA GLY A 240 22.39 8.13 -15.94
C GLY A 240 20.92 7.77 -15.96
N ARG A 241 20.40 7.39 -14.77
CA ARG A 241 18.95 7.36 -14.51
C ARG A 241 18.34 8.70 -14.97
N PRO A 242 17.16 8.70 -15.62
CA PRO A 242 16.46 9.94 -15.91
C PRO A 242 16.17 10.67 -14.59
N THR A 243 16.41 11.98 -14.58
CA THR A 243 16.29 12.83 -13.38
C THR A 243 15.60 14.13 -13.74
N GLY A 244 14.96 14.76 -12.77
CA GLY A 244 14.23 16.01 -12.97
C GLY A 244 12.83 15.82 -13.57
N LEU A 245 12.01 16.84 -13.34
CA LEU A 245 10.63 16.94 -13.78
C LEU A 245 10.53 18.06 -14.80
N VAL A 246 9.74 17.86 -15.85
CA VAL A 246 9.45 18.91 -16.84
C VAL A 246 8.00 19.32 -16.73
N LEU A 247 7.76 20.60 -16.46
CA LEU A 247 6.43 21.20 -16.51
C LEU A 247 6.21 21.83 -17.88
N VAL A 248 5.28 21.29 -18.67
CA VAL A 248 4.86 21.90 -19.92
C VAL A 248 3.71 22.85 -19.61
N SER A 249 4.02 24.14 -19.48
CA SER A 249 3.06 25.17 -19.02
C SER A 249 3.41 26.56 -19.56
N GLY A 250 2.38 27.30 -19.97
CA GLY A 250 2.48 28.74 -20.22
C GLY A 250 2.47 29.59 -18.95
N ASP A 251 2.09 29.01 -17.81
CA ASP A 251 1.93 29.68 -16.53
C ASP A 251 3.19 29.51 -15.66
N ALA A 252 3.84 30.63 -15.33
CA ALA A 252 5.03 30.69 -14.48
C ALA A 252 4.68 30.65 -12.98
N ALA A 253 3.52 31.14 -12.56
CA ALA A 253 3.10 31.09 -11.16
C ALA A 253 2.84 29.64 -10.70
N LEU A 254 2.38 28.80 -11.64
CA LEU A 254 2.23 27.37 -11.40
C LEU A 254 3.58 26.66 -11.15
N GLU A 255 4.66 27.06 -11.83
CA GLU A 255 5.99 26.48 -11.60
C GLU A 255 6.46 26.74 -10.18
N GLU A 256 6.36 27.98 -9.71
CA GLU A 256 6.78 28.36 -8.35
C GLU A 256 5.95 27.63 -7.28
N SER A 257 4.63 27.54 -7.51
CA SER A 257 3.72 26.78 -6.64
C SER A 257 4.10 25.30 -6.58
N LEU A 258 4.31 24.67 -7.74
CA LEU A 258 4.68 23.24 -7.81
C LEU A 258 6.07 22.99 -7.22
N GLN A 259 7.02 23.90 -7.40
CA GLN A 259 8.36 23.79 -6.86
C GLN A 259 8.35 23.85 -5.33
N GLY A 260 7.57 24.76 -4.76
CA GLY A 260 7.31 24.82 -3.32
C GLY A 260 6.64 23.54 -2.81
N LEU A 261 5.61 23.07 -3.52
CA LEU A 261 4.91 21.84 -3.17
C LEU A 261 5.77 20.59 -3.30
N LEU A 262 6.73 20.53 -4.22
CA LEU A 262 7.60 19.36 -4.37
C LEU A 262 8.70 19.30 -3.29
N GLY A 263 8.89 20.34 -2.49
CA GLY A 263 9.82 20.33 -1.36
C GLY A 263 11.27 19.97 -1.73
N GLY A 264 11.68 20.23 -2.97
CA GLY A 264 13.01 19.87 -3.48
C GLY A 264 13.21 18.41 -3.86
N LEU A 265 12.16 17.58 -3.90
CA LEU A 265 12.23 16.15 -4.25
C LEU A 265 12.91 15.87 -5.61
N GLN A 266 12.63 16.71 -6.60
CA GLN A 266 13.24 16.69 -7.93
C GLN A 266 13.30 18.12 -8.45
N ALA A 267 14.31 18.44 -9.25
CA ALA A 267 14.37 19.72 -9.95
C ALA A 267 13.22 19.81 -10.96
N LEU A 268 12.36 20.82 -10.84
CA LEU A 268 11.30 21.12 -11.79
C LEU A 268 11.82 22.16 -12.78
N LYS A 269 11.63 21.91 -14.09
CA LYS A 269 11.93 22.87 -15.15
C LYS A 269 10.68 23.12 -15.97
N ARG A 270 10.20 24.36 -16.00
CA ARG A 270 9.11 24.72 -16.91
C ARG A 270 9.61 24.96 -18.33
N VAL A 271 8.81 24.52 -19.29
CA VAL A 271 8.93 24.84 -20.71
C VAL A 271 7.59 25.28 -21.27
N PRO A 272 7.56 26.17 -22.28
CA PRO A 272 6.32 26.55 -22.93
C PRO A 272 5.68 25.34 -23.64
N PRO A 273 4.35 25.35 -23.83
CA PRO A 273 3.61 24.27 -24.48
C PRO A 273 3.82 24.25 -26.00
N THR A 274 5.05 24.00 -26.43
CA THR A 274 5.43 23.90 -27.85
C THR A 274 6.25 22.64 -28.09
N MET A 275 6.12 22.08 -29.30
CA MET A 275 6.88 20.88 -29.68
C MET A 275 8.40 21.09 -29.66
N ALA A 276 8.87 22.30 -30.00
CA ALA A 276 10.29 22.63 -29.98
C ALA A 276 10.84 22.59 -28.55
N ALA A 277 10.19 23.30 -27.62
CA ALA A 277 10.64 23.36 -26.24
C ALA A 277 10.51 22.01 -25.52
N LEU A 278 9.48 21.22 -25.85
CA LEU A 278 9.37 19.85 -25.35
C LEU A 278 10.53 18.97 -25.84
N LYS A 279 10.87 19.00 -27.13
CA LYS A 279 12.01 18.21 -27.66
C LYS A 279 13.32 18.58 -26.97
N ASP A 280 13.56 19.88 -26.77
CA ASP A 280 14.75 20.36 -26.06
C ASP A 280 14.78 19.89 -24.61
N ALA A 281 13.64 19.90 -23.93
CA ALA A 281 13.51 19.38 -22.56
C ALA A 281 13.75 17.87 -22.49
N LEU A 282 13.24 17.10 -23.46
CA LEU A 282 13.40 15.65 -23.50
C LEU A 282 14.86 15.22 -23.71
N ASN A 283 15.69 16.04 -24.35
CA ASN A 283 17.13 15.80 -24.46
C ASN A 283 17.82 15.75 -23.07
N LEU A 284 17.23 16.38 -22.05
CA LEU A 284 17.69 16.31 -20.67
C LEU A 284 17.28 15.00 -19.96
N ARG A 285 16.55 14.11 -20.64
CA ARG A 285 16.04 12.84 -20.10
C ARG A 285 15.28 13.01 -18.78
N PRO A 286 14.16 13.75 -18.80
CA PRO A 286 13.35 13.93 -17.60
C PRO A 286 12.77 12.60 -17.13
N ALA A 287 12.57 12.48 -15.83
CA ALA A 287 11.97 11.30 -15.22
C ALA A 287 10.44 11.32 -15.32
N LEU A 288 9.81 12.50 -15.39
CA LEU A 288 8.36 12.66 -15.55
C LEU A 288 8.06 14.00 -16.24
N VAL A 289 7.06 13.98 -17.12
CA VAL A 289 6.52 15.20 -17.77
C VAL A 289 5.15 15.52 -17.18
N LEU A 290 4.95 16.76 -16.73
CA LEU A 290 3.69 17.28 -16.24
C LEU A 290 3.10 18.21 -17.32
N TYR A 291 1.98 17.81 -17.92
CA TYR A 291 1.25 18.67 -18.85
C TYR A 291 0.22 19.49 -18.09
N HIS A 292 0.42 20.81 -18.06
CA HIS A 292 -0.55 21.73 -17.49
C HIS A 292 -1.68 22.00 -18.49
N LEU A 293 -2.92 21.82 -18.03
CA LEU A 293 -4.13 22.09 -18.78
C LEU A 293 -5.01 23.10 -18.02
N PRO A 294 -5.03 24.39 -18.44
CA PRO A 294 -5.88 25.39 -17.79
C PRO A 294 -7.36 25.22 -18.18
N SER A 295 -7.64 24.65 -19.36
CA SER A 295 -8.99 24.37 -19.85
C SER A 295 -9.01 23.17 -20.79
N LEU A 296 -10.20 22.66 -21.15
CA LEU A 296 -10.39 21.60 -22.14
C LEU A 296 -10.83 22.13 -23.52
N SER A 297 -10.39 23.34 -23.89
CA SER A 297 -10.71 23.91 -25.20
C SER A 297 -10.18 23.02 -26.35
N LEU A 298 -10.79 23.15 -27.53
CA LEU A 298 -10.35 22.42 -28.72
C LEU A 298 -8.89 22.71 -29.08
N ASP A 299 -8.43 23.95 -28.87
CA ASP A 299 -7.07 24.36 -29.16
C ASP A 299 -6.05 23.72 -28.20
N GLU A 300 -6.37 23.65 -26.90
CA GLU A 300 -5.53 22.95 -25.92
C GLU A 300 -5.44 21.45 -26.24
N ARG A 301 -6.58 20.80 -26.56
CA ARG A 301 -6.58 19.38 -26.94
C ARG A 301 -5.78 19.11 -28.22
N ARG A 302 -5.95 19.96 -29.25
CA ARG A 302 -5.20 19.86 -30.52
C ARG A 302 -3.70 20.03 -30.32
N ARG A 303 -3.29 20.86 -29.37
CA ARG A 303 -1.88 21.08 -29.02
C ARG A 303 -1.30 19.94 -28.18
N LEU A 304 -2.04 19.45 -27.20
CA LEU A 304 -1.61 18.41 -26.26
C LEU A 304 -1.35 17.07 -26.98
N LYS A 305 -2.27 16.65 -27.86
CA LYS A 305 -2.23 15.29 -28.44
C LYS A 305 -0.91 14.97 -29.17
N PRO A 306 -0.40 15.81 -30.09
CA PRO A 306 0.91 15.58 -30.72
C PRO A 306 2.07 15.56 -29.73
N MET A 307 2.02 16.38 -28.68
CA MET A 307 3.06 16.43 -27.64
C MET A 307 3.11 15.13 -26.85
N VAL A 308 1.95 14.61 -26.43
CA VAL A 308 1.83 13.32 -25.73
C VAL A 308 2.28 12.16 -26.61
N GLU A 309 1.84 12.11 -27.87
CA GLU A 309 2.24 11.07 -28.82
C GLU A 309 3.77 11.02 -29.00
N SER A 310 4.46 12.17 -28.93
CA SER A 310 5.92 12.23 -29.08
C SER A 310 6.72 11.61 -27.93
N ILE A 311 6.11 11.46 -26.75
CA ILE A 311 6.76 10.91 -25.54
C ILE A 311 6.19 9.55 -25.12
N GLN A 312 5.11 9.10 -25.77
CA GLN A 312 4.40 7.89 -25.39
C GLN A 312 5.35 6.69 -25.40
N GLY A 313 5.36 5.94 -24.29
CA GLY A 313 6.25 4.78 -24.09
C GLY A 313 7.72 5.12 -23.82
N ARG A 314 8.12 6.40 -23.81
CA ARG A 314 9.50 6.84 -23.53
C ARG A 314 9.64 7.44 -22.14
N VAL A 315 8.71 8.30 -21.76
CA VAL A 315 8.69 9.00 -20.46
C VAL A 315 7.26 8.95 -19.93
N PRO A 316 7.04 8.61 -18.64
CA PRO A 316 5.71 8.70 -18.05
C PRO A 316 5.27 10.17 -18.03
N PHE A 317 3.96 10.40 -18.08
CA PHE A 317 3.44 11.76 -17.99
C PHE A 317 2.18 11.85 -17.13
N LEU A 318 2.01 13.00 -16.51
CA LEU A 318 0.89 13.37 -15.66
C LEU A 318 0.12 14.52 -16.31
N LEU A 319 -1.21 14.46 -16.31
CA LEU A 319 -2.08 15.58 -16.69
C LEU A 319 -2.46 16.37 -15.44
N LEU A 320 -2.17 17.68 -15.44
CA LEU A 320 -2.41 18.59 -14.33
C LEU A 320 -3.43 19.67 -14.75
N GLY A 321 -4.67 19.57 -14.28
CA GLY A 321 -5.73 20.54 -14.61
C GLY A 321 -5.84 21.65 -13.55
N THR A 322 -5.95 22.92 -13.93
CA THR A 322 -6.16 24.03 -12.96
C THR A 322 -7.55 24.67 -13.05
N GLY A 323 -8.21 24.59 -14.21
CA GLY A 323 -9.57 25.11 -14.46
C GLY A 323 -10.49 24.07 -15.10
N ILE A 324 -10.30 22.80 -14.77
CA ILE A 324 -10.97 21.67 -15.42
C ILE A 324 -11.67 20.80 -14.38
N GLU A 325 -12.88 20.36 -14.69
CA GLU A 325 -13.58 19.38 -13.86
C GLU A 325 -12.89 18.00 -13.89
N GLY A 326 -12.83 17.37 -12.73
CA GLY A 326 -12.08 16.13 -12.57
C GLY A 326 -12.50 14.97 -13.45
N GLY A 327 -13.80 14.81 -13.69
CA GLY A 327 -14.33 13.76 -14.56
C GLY A 327 -13.80 13.89 -15.99
N ALA A 328 -13.89 15.10 -16.55
CA ALA A 328 -13.46 15.36 -17.92
C ALA A 328 -11.92 15.24 -18.09
N LEU A 329 -11.15 15.61 -17.07
CA LEU A 329 -9.69 15.42 -17.08
C LEU A 329 -9.29 13.93 -17.02
N LEU A 330 -10.03 13.13 -16.24
CA LEU A 330 -9.80 11.69 -16.12
C LEU A 330 -10.10 10.94 -17.43
N GLU A 331 -11.20 11.29 -18.10
CA GLU A 331 -11.56 10.75 -19.41
C GLU A 331 -10.46 11.01 -20.43
N LEU A 332 -9.97 12.25 -20.51
CA LEU A 332 -8.85 12.62 -21.37
C LEU A 332 -7.57 11.87 -20.99
N GLY A 333 -7.30 11.71 -19.69
CA GLY A 333 -6.17 10.93 -19.19
C GLY A 333 -6.18 9.48 -19.65
N THR A 334 -7.36 8.86 -19.64
CA THR A 334 -7.55 7.48 -20.09
C THR A 334 -7.39 7.36 -21.60
N GLU A 335 -7.97 8.30 -22.37
CA GLU A 335 -7.80 8.39 -23.83
C GLU A 335 -6.31 8.46 -24.21
N LEU A 336 -5.56 9.31 -23.51
CA LEU A 336 -4.16 9.58 -23.80
C LEU A 336 -3.18 8.59 -23.13
N LYS A 337 -3.67 7.70 -22.26
CA LYS A 337 -2.86 6.78 -21.44
C LYS A 337 -1.86 7.51 -20.53
N ALA A 338 -2.32 8.57 -19.88
CA ALA A 338 -1.54 9.24 -18.83
C ALA A 338 -1.22 8.27 -17.70
N ALA A 339 -0.05 8.43 -17.08
CA ALA A 339 0.26 7.69 -15.85
C ALA A 339 -0.74 8.08 -14.75
N VAL A 340 -1.03 9.38 -14.65
CA VAL A 340 -2.00 9.95 -13.71
C VAL A 340 -2.65 11.21 -14.29
N SER A 341 -3.90 11.48 -13.92
CA SER A 341 -4.60 12.75 -14.14
C SER A 341 -5.07 13.32 -12.81
N ILE A 342 -4.80 14.60 -12.54
CA ILE A 342 -5.15 15.26 -11.29
C ILE A 342 -5.51 16.74 -11.52
N VAL A 343 -6.54 17.23 -10.83
CA VAL A 343 -6.80 18.67 -10.74
C VAL A 343 -5.92 19.26 -9.63
N PHE A 344 -5.15 20.29 -9.98
CA PHE A 344 -4.24 20.96 -9.08
C PHE A 344 -5.00 21.61 -7.93
N ASN A 345 -4.59 21.27 -6.71
CA ASN A 345 -5.07 21.91 -5.51
C ASN A 345 -3.85 22.26 -4.63
N PRO A 346 -3.53 23.56 -4.44
CA PRO A 346 -2.35 23.98 -3.70
C PRO A 346 -2.42 23.61 -2.21
N GLU A 347 -3.62 23.40 -1.65
CA GLU A 347 -3.81 22.97 -0.27
C GLU A 347 -3.45 21.49 -0.06
N ARG A 348 -3.29 20.71 -1.14
CA ARG A 348 -2.99 19.27 -1.12
C ARG A 348 -1.58 18.93 -1.57
N GLY A 349 -0.61 19.70 -1.08
CA GLY A 349 0.81 19.53 -1.37
C GLY A 349 1.34 18.12 -1.14
N THR A 350 1.06 17.55 0.04
CA THR A 350 1.55 16.21 0.43
C THR A 350 1.02 15.11 -0.48
N PHE A 351 -0.25 15.20 -0.91
CA PHE A 351 -0.83 14.25 -1.87
C PHE A 351 -0.11 14.32 -3.20
N PHE A 352 0.11 15.53 -3.71
CA PHE A 352 0.79 15.76 -4.97
C PHE A 352 2.24 15.25 -4.97
N GLN A 353 2.99 15.51 -3.90
CA GLN A 353 4.35 14.97 -3.72
C GLN A 353 4.38 13.44 -3.82
N ARG A 354 3.50 12.77 -3.07
CA ARG A 354 3.42 11.30 -3.02
C ARG A 354 3.04 10.71 -4.36
N LEU A 355 2.11 11.35 -5.06
CA LEU A 355 1.70 10.94 -6.39
C LEU A 355 2.88 10.95 -7.37
N VAL A 356 3.65 12.03 -7.39
CA VAL A 356 4.85 12.15 -8.26
C VAL A 356 5.87 11.08 -7.91
N GLN A 357 6.18 10.88 -6.63
CA GLN A 357 7.09 9.83 -6.19
C GLN A 357 6.61 8.43 -6.58
N GLY A 358 5.33 8.14 -6.39
CA GLY A 358 4.70 6.87 -6.76
C GLY A 358 4.83 6.58 -8.24
N VAL A 359 4.64 7.59 -9.10
CA VAL A 359 4.83 7.46 -10.56
C VAL A 359 6.27 7.10 -10.90
N LEU A 360 7.23 7.87 -10.38
CA LEU A 360 8.66 7.64 -10.65
C LEU A 360 9.10 6.23 -10.23
N ARG A 361 8.69 5.80 -9.04
CA ARG A 361 9.03 4.49 -8.49
C ARG A 361 8.45 3.33 -9.30
N ARG A 362 7.17 3.40 -9.69
CA ARG A 362 6.55 2.36 -10.54
C ARG A 362 7.28 2.24 -11.88
N THR A 363 7.63 3.38 -12.48
CA THR A 363 8.22 3.40 -13.82
C THR A 363 9.68 2.94 -13.85
N TYR A 364 10.48 3.30 -12.84
CA TYR A 364 11.94 3.09 -12.88
C TYR A 364 12.48 2.11 -11.84
N GLU A 365 11.73 1.81 -10.78
CA GLU A 365 12.19 0.98 -9.66
C GLU A 365 11.40 -0.33 -9.53
N GLY A 366 10.35 -0.52 -10.33
CA GLY A 366 9.56 -1.76 -10.37
C GLY A 366 8.78 -2.06 -9.08
N GLY A 367 8.59 -1.07 -8.19
CA GLY A 367 7.98 -1.23 -6.87
C GLY A 367 6.51 -0.80 -6.77
N GLU A 368 5.74 -1.47 -5.88
CA GLU A 368 4.34 -1.17 -5.52
C GLU A 368 4.17 -0.06 -4.47
N SER A 369 3.16 0.81 -4.62
CA SER A 369 3.15 2.17 -4.07
C SER A 369 3.04 2.43 -2.56
N PRO A 370 3.54 3.58 -2.06
CA PRO A 370 3.73 3.84 -0.63
C PRO A 370 2.72 4.84 0.00
N MET A 371 2.08 4.39 1.08
CA MET A 371 1.96 5.08 2.39
C MET A 371 0.95 6.21 2.73
N ALA A 372 0.48 6.08 3.98
CA ALA A 372 -0.52 6.76 4.82
C ALA A 372 -0.06 8.14 5.39
N PRO A 373 -0.94 8.96 6.00
CA PRO A 373 -0.72 10.40 6.29
C PRO A 373 0.35 10.67 7.36
N MET A 374 0.98 11.85 7.29
CA MET A 374 1.97 12.31 8.26
C MET A 374 1.26 12.85 9.50
N ASP A 375 1.60 12.33 10.68
CA ASP A 375 1.25 12.98 11.95
C ASP A 375 2.07 14.28 12.08
N ALA A 376 1.40 15.34 12.50
CA ALA A 376 2.03 16.61 12.84
C ALA A 376 2.99 16.40 14.02
N GLU A 377 4.19 16.98 13.93
CA GLU A 377 5.14 17.03 15.04
C GLU A 377 4.48 17.67 16.27
N PRO A 378 4.56 17.06 17.47
CA PRO A 378 4.33 17.80 18.70
C PRO A 378 5.52 18.73 18.97
N ALA A 379 5.19 19.97 19.34
CA ALA A 379 6.10 21.06 19.68
C ALA A 379 7.09 20.75 20.82
#